data_AF-A0A937A0N2-F1
#
_entry.id   AF-A0A937A0N2-F1
#
_cell.length_a   1.000
_cell.length_b   1.000
_cell.length_c   1.000
_cell.angle_alpha   90.00
_cell.angle_beta   90.00
_cell.angle_gamma   90.00
#
_symmetry.space_group_name_H-M   'P 1'
#
loop_
_entity.id
_entity.type
_entity.pdbx_description
1 polymer ?
#
loop_
_entity_poly.entity_id
_entity_poly.type
_entity_poly.pdbx_seq_one_letter_code
_entity_poly.pdbx_strand_id
1 'polypeptide(L)'
;MEAYLQQQKHHYFATILQALHFKMDAFIYNLVHHSPYETLLYRWMVKLYKKGKTSEEALQLIYKARNIILLTPTTGLYSYPICTSKPQRNISNPNKPSTNK
;
A
#
# COMPACT_ATOMS: atom_id res chain seq x y z
N MET A 1 15.63 -22.50 -16.66
CA MET A 1 14.17 -22.35 -16.80
C MET A 1 13.58 -21.43 -15.71
N GLU A 2 13.98 -21.59 -14.44
CA GLU A 2 13.61 -20.71 -13.31
C GLU A 2 13.80 -19.20 -13.56
N ALA A 3 14.95 -18.78 -14.09
CA ALA A 3 15.27 -17.36 -14.28
C ALA A 3 14.29 -16.64 -15.23
N TYR A 4 13.77 -17.33 -16.25
CA TYR A 4 12.83 -16.77 -17.21
C TYR A 4 11.46 -16.48 -16.56
N LEU A 5 10.97 -17.40 -15.72
CA LEU A 5 9.74 -17.21 -14.97
C LEU A 5 9.86 -16.06 -13.97
N GLN A 6 11.01 -15.94 -13.30
CA GLN A 6 11.27 -14.81 -12.40
C GLN A 6 11.32 -13.48 -13.16
N GLN A 7 11.93 -13.45 -14.35
CA GLN A 7 11.97 -12.26 -15.19
C GLN A 7 10.57 -11.85 -15.67
N GLN A 8 9.74 -12.79 -16.11
CA GLN A 8 8.35 -12.51 -16.51
C GLN A 8 7.52 -11.97 -15.35
N LYS A 9 7.63 -12.58 -14.16
CA LYS A 9 6.94 -12.12 -12.96
C LYS A 9 7.41 -10.73 -12.54
N HIS A 10 8.71 -10.47 -12.60
CA HIS A 10 9.28 -9.16 -12.31
C HIS A 10 8.75 -8.09 -13.27
N HIS A 11 8.77 -8.37 -14.57
CA HIS A 11 8.24 -7.47 -15.59
C HIS A 11 6.75 -7.18 -15.35
N TYR A 12 5.95 -8.21 -15.08
CA TYR A 12 4.53 -8.07 -14.78
C TYR A 12 4.27 -7.17 -13.56
N PHE A 13 5.01 -7.34 -12.46
CA PHE A 13 4.87 -6.47 -11.28
C PHE A 13 5.38 -5.05 -11.54
N ALA A 14 6.50 -4.90 -12.25
CA ALA A 14 7.05 -3.59 -12.59
C ALA A 14 6.05 -2.77 -13.41
N THR A 15 5.41 -3.37 -14.41
CA THR A 15 4.39 -2.71 -15.25
C THR A 15 3.22 -2.20 -14.41
N ILE A 16 2.70 -3.02 -13.49
CA ILE A 16 1.58 -2.63 -12.62
C ILE A 16 2.01 -1.50 -11.67
N LEU A 17 3.18 -1.62 -11.02
CA LEU A 17 3.67 -0.61 -10.08
C LEU A 17 3.94 0.72 -10.77
N GLN A 18 4.53 0.69 -11.96
CA GLN A 18 4.78 1.89 -12.77
C GLN A 18 3.46 2.58 -13.14
N ALA A 19 2.44 1.83 -13.57
CA ALA A 19 1.13 2.38 -13.90
C ALA A 19 0.42 2.98 -12.68
N LEU A 20 0.65 2.43 -11.49
CA LEU A 20 0.15 2.97 -10.22
C LEU A 20 1.02 4.10 -9.64
N HIS A 21 2.06 4.53 -10.37
CA HIS A 21 3.04 5.55 -9.97
C HIS A 21 3.81 5.21 -8.68
N PHE A 22 4.04 3.91 -8.42
CA PHE A 22 4.92 3.46 -7.35
C PHE A 22 6.38 3.40 -7.82
N LYS A 23 7.30 3.87 -6.98
CA LYS A 23 8.72 3.57 -7.12
C LYS A 23 8.95 2.14 -6.60
N MET A 24 9.61 1.30 -7.40
CA MET A 24 9.88 -0.10 -7.06
C MET A 24 10.59 -0.23 -5.71
N ASP A 25 11.65 0.53 -5.48
CA ASP A 25 12.45 0.43 -4.24
C ASP A 25 11.63 0.80 -3.00
N ALA A 26 10.82 1.86 -3.09
CA ALA A 26 9.94 2.28 -2.00
C ALA A 26 8.85 1.23 -1.73
N PHE A 27 8.28 0.66 -2.80
CA PHE A 27 7.28 -0.41 -2.68
C PHE A 27 7.87 -1.64 -1.98
N ILE A 28 9.05 -2.10 -2.38
CA ILE A 28 9.72 -3.26 -1.78
C ILE A 28 10.09 -2.97 -0.32
N TYR A 29 10.63 -1.78 -0.03
CA TYR A 29 10.93 -1.37 1.34
C TYR A 29 9.67 -1.45 2.22
N ASN A 30 8.56 -0.84 1.79
CA ASN A 30 7.30 -0.86 2.53
C ASN A 30 6.69 -2.26 2.65
N LEU A 31 6.85 -3.10 1.61
CA LEU A 31 6.38 -4.48 1.62
C LEU A 31 7.12 -5.32 2.66
N VAL A 32 8.46 -5.20 2.74
CA VAL A 32 9.29 -5.89 3.73
C VAL A 32 8.95 -5.42 5.15
N HIS A 33 8.61 -4.14 5.32
CA HIS A 33 8.16 -3.58 6.60
C HIS A 33 6.67 -3.81 6.88
N HIS A 34 6.00 -4.67 6.12
CA HIS A 34 4.60 -5.04 6.31
C HIS A 34 3.62 -3.86 6.31
N SER A 35 3.91 -2.82 5.52
CA SER A 35 2.96 -1.74 5.29
C SER A 35 1.64 -2.32 4.75
N PRO A 36 0.48 -1.97 5.33
CA PRO A 36 -0.79 -2.61 4.99
C PRO A 36 -1.15 -2.50 3.51
N TYR A 37 -0.91 -1.33 2.89
CA TYR A 37 -1.29 -1.08 1.51
C TYR A 37 -0.44 -1.89 0.52
N GLU A 38 0.89 -1.83 0.66
CA GLU A 38 1.82 -2.56 -0.19
C GLU A 38 1.68 -4.08 -0.02
N THR A 39 1.41 -4.54 1.20
CA THR A 39 1.13 -5.96 1.47
C THR A 39 -0.14 -6.42 0.76
N LEU A 40 -1.22 -5.63 0.83
CA LEU A 40 -2.48 -5.92 0.14
C LEU A 40 -2.29 -5.92 -1.38
N LEU A 41 -1.62 -4.90 -1.92
CA LEU A 41 -1.36 -4.74 -3.34
C LEU A 41 -0.51 -5.90 -3.88
N TYR A 42 0.56 -6.29 -3.17
CA TYR A 42 1.37 -7.45 -3.52
C TYR A 42 0.55 -8.74 -3.57
N ARG A 43 -0.31 -8.97 -2.57
CA ARG A 43 -1.20 -10.15 -2.55
C ARG A 43 -2.14 -10.18 -3.75
N TRP A 44 -2.70 -9.04 -4.15
CA TRP A 44 -3.53 -8.95 -5.34
C TRP A 44 -2.73 -9.26 -6.61
N MET A 45 -1.57 -8.62 -6.79
CA MET A 45 -0.71 -8.83 -7.96
C MET A 45 -0.30 -10.30 -8.10
N VAL A 46 0.12 -10.95 -7.01
CA VAL A 46 0.47 -12.39 -6.99
C VAL A 46 -0.75 -13.24 -7.36
N LYS A 47 -1.93 -12.96 -6.80
CA LYS A 47 -3.15 -13.72 -7.08
C LYS A 47 -3.58 -13.59 -8.55
N LEU A 48 -3.44 -12.39 -9.12
CA LEU A 48 -3.79 -12.12 -10.52
C LEU A 48 -2.79 -12.77 -11.48
N TYR A 49 -1.49 -12.69 -11.18
CA TYR A 49 -0.44 -13.36 -11.94
C TYR A 49 -0.65 -14.88 -11.98
N LYS A 50 -0.94 -15.50 -10.83
CA LYS A 50 -1.23 -16.94 -10.74
C LYS A 50 -2.48 -17.37 -11.51
N LYS A 51 -3.43 -16.45 -11.73
CA LYS A 51 -4.62 -16.68 -12.55
C LYS A 51 -4.37 -16.47 -14.05
N GLY A 52 -3.14 -16.15 -14.45
CA GLY A 52 -2.79 -15.87 -15.84
C GLY A 52 -3.40 -14.57 -16.38
N LYS A 53 -3.74 -13.61 -15.50
CA LYS A 53 -4.23 -12.30 -15.94
C LYS A 53 -3.10 -11.47 -16.53
N THR A 54 -3.39 -10.71 -17.58
CA THR A 54 -2.41 -9.78 -18.15
C THR A 54 -2.22 -8.57 -17.23
N SER A 55 -1.13 -7.81 -17.42
CA SER A 55 -0.85 -6.61 -16.64
C SER A 55 -1.98 -5.59 -16.72
N GLU A 56 -2.59 -5.44 -17.89
CA GLU A 56 -3.68 -4.50 -18.17
C GLU A 56 -4.97 -4.92 -17.47
N GLU A 57 -5.35 -6.21 -17.56
CA GLU A 57 -6.50 -6.75 -16.84
C GLU A 57 -6.32 -6.59 -15.33
N ALA A 58 -5.12 -6.90 -14.83
CA ALA A 58 -4.79 -6.80 -13.42
C ALA A 58 -4.86 -5.35 -12.93
N LEU A 59 -4.33 -4.41 -13.72
CA LEU A 59 -4.37 -2.99 -13.42
C LEU A 59 -5.82 -2.49 -13.29
N GLN A 60 -6.69 -2.85 -14.23
CA GLN A 60 -8.11 -2.50 -14.17
C GLN A 60 -8.80 -3.06 -12.93
N LEU A 61 -8.51 -4.31 -12.57
CA LEU A 61 -9.06 -4.94 -11.37
C LEU A 61 -8.55 -4.27 -10.09
N ILE A 62 -7.28 -3.87 -10.05
CA ILE A 62 -6.69 -3.15 -8.91
C ILE A 62 -7.31 -1.76 -8.78
N TYR A 63 -7.51 -1.02 -9.87
CA TYR A 63 -8.22 0.26 -9.83
C TYR A 63 -9.66 0.12 -9.32
N LYS A 64 -10.40 -0.89 -9.82
CA LYS A 64 -11.76 -1.18 -9.34
C LYS A 64 -11.76 -1.53 -7.84
N ALA A 65 -10.86 -2.39 -7.39
CA ALA A 65 -10.75 -2.77 -5.99
C ALA A 65 -10.39 -1.58 -5.08
N ARG A 66 -9.44 -0.73 -5.52
CA ARG A 66 -9.07 0.50 -4.82
C ARG A 66 -10.26 1.44 -4.68
N ASN A 67 -11.03 1.63 -5.75
CA ASN A 67 -12.22 2.46 -5.74
C ASN A 67 -13.28 1.91 -4.80
N ILE A 68 -13.48 0.59 -4.73
CA ILE A 68 -14.41 -0.01 -3.76
C ILE A 68 -13.94 0.31 -2.33
N ILE A 69 -12.68 0.06 -1.98
CA ILE A 69 -12.15 0.33 -0.63
C ILE A 69 -12.31 1.81 -0.25
N LEU A 70 -12.11 2.73 -1.20
CA LEU A 70 -12.19 4.18 -0.95
C LEU A 70 -13.63 4.71 -0.94
N LEU A 71 -14.51 4.16 -1.78
CA LEU A 71 -15.87 4.67 -2.01
C LEU A 71 -16.94 3.94 -1.19
N THR A 72 -16.67 2.74 -0.65
CA THR A 72 -17.59 2.15 0.33
C THR A 72 -17.39 2.90 1.65
N PRO A 73 -18.37 3.70 2.12
CA PRO A 73 -18.34 4.19 3.49
C PRO A 73 -18.29 2.94 4.34
N THR A 74 -17.34 2.87 5.27
CA THR A 74 -17.21 1.73 6.19
C THR A 74 -18.49 1.58 7.01
N THR A 75 -19.46 0.84 6.50
CA THR A 75 -20.47 0.16 7.29
C THR A 75 -19.79 -1.05 7.94
N GLY A 76 -18.99 -0.75 8.97
CA GLY A 76 -18.67 -1.67 10.07
C GLY A 76 -17.87 -2.96 9.83
N LEU A 77 -17.44 -3.32 8.61
CA LEU A 77 -16.93 -4.70 8.37
C LEU A 77 -15.45 -4.87 8.00
N TYR A 78 -14.66 -3.81 7.85
CA TYR A 78 -13.21 -3.96 7.70
C TYR A 78 -12.46 -2.97 8.60
N SER A 79 -12.26 -3.36 9.85
CA SER A 79 -11.21 -2.81 10.68
C SER A 79 -9.88 -3.37 10.16
N TYR A 80 -9.18 -2.59 9.33
CA TYR A 80 -7.74 -2.80 9.22
C TYR A 80 -7.13 -2.43 10.57
N PRO A 81 -6.29 -3.28 11.18
CA PRO A 81 -5.56 -2.86 12.37
C PRO A 81 -4.62 -1.74 11.92
N ILE A 82 -5.03 -0.51 12.20
CA ILE A 82 -4.16 0.65 12.12
C ILE A 82 -3.06 0.35 13.15
N CYS A 83 -1.87 -0.03 12.68
CA CYS A 83 -0.68 0.02 13.52
C CYS A 83 -0.42 1.48 13.83
N THR A 84 -1.03 1.96 14.91
CA THR A 84 -0.71 3.24 15.51
C THR A 84 0.65 3.07 16.18
N SER A 85 1.74 3.27 15.42
CA SER A 85 2.95 3.77 16.06
C SER A 85 2.55 5.10 16.70
N LYS A 86 2.42 5.08 18.03
CA LYS A 86 1.96 6.21 18.86
C LYS A 86 2.66 7.50 18.40
N PRO A 87 1.96 8.63 18.23
CA PRO A 87 2.63 9.90 18.13
C PRO A 87 3.31 10.18 19.48
N GLN A 88 4.63 10.23 19.50
CA GLN A 88 5.36 10.80 20.64
C GLN A 88 5.00 12.29 20.73
N ARG A 89 4.07 12.59 21.63
CA ARG A 89 3.88 13.94 22.19
C ARG A 89 5.19 14.32 22.88
N ASN A 90 5.87 15.33 22.35
CA ASN A 90 6.88 16.11 23.06
C ASN A 90 6.84 17.54 22.47
N ILE A 91 6.91 18.68 23.16
CA ILE A 91 6.87 19.13 24.55
C ILE A 91 6.39 20.60 24.44
N SER A 92 5.66 21.08 25.43
CA SER A 92 5.21 22.47 25.66
C SER A 92 6.26 23.55 25.40
N ASN A 93 5.87 24.60 24.68
CA ASN A 93 6.60 25.86 24.49
C ASN A 93 6.67 26.66 25.82
N PRO A 94 7.86 27.09 26.32
CA PRO A 94 8.00 27.63 27.67
C PRO A 94 7.85 29.16 27.81
N ASN A 95 7.29 29.89 26.83
CA ASN A 95 7.27 31.36 26.88
C ASN A 95 5.86 31.97 26.92
N LYS A 96 5.18 31.86 28.07
CA LYS A 96 4.05 32.77 28.39
C LYS A 96 4.21 33.33 29.81
N PRO A 97 4.48 34.64 29.98
CA PRO A 97 4.52 35.26 31.30
C PRO A 97 3.11 35.32 31.91
N SER A 98 3.03 34.94 33.18
CA SER A 98 1.87 35.12 34.04
C SER A 98 1.77 36.60 34.44
N THR A 99 0.66 37.24 34.11
CA THR A 99 0.28 38.54 34.70
C THR A 99 -0.94 38.33 35.58
N ASN A 100 -0.68 38.30 36.89
CA ASN A 100 -1.66 38.53 37.95
C ASN A 100 -1.82 40.05 38.14
N LYS A 101 -3.04 40.55 38.01
CA LYS A 101 -3.71 41.48 38.93
C LYS A 101 -5.12 41.77 38.45
#